data_AF-A0A9E4XJ39-F1
#
_entry.id   AF-A0A9E4XJ39-F1
#
_cell.length_a   1.000
_cell.length_b   1.000
_cell.length_c   1.000
_cell.angle_alpha   90.00
_cell.angle_beta   90.00
_cell.angle_gamma   90.00
#
_symmetry.space_group_name_H-M   'P 1'
#
loop_
_entity.id
_entity.type
_entity.pdbx_description
1 polymer ?
#
loop_
_entity_poly.entity_id
_entity_poly.type
_entity_poly.pdbx_seq_one_letter_code
_entity_poly.pdbx_strand_id
1 'polypeptide(L)'
;MGTTASRNPDDLMGHDLNILKEYAERVIVHGDVLNDTEEDDRETRFRNFAEIGDSFSLTERDMVSMLFEGLFHQGPKCWCAECRTNDVT
;
A
#
# COMPACT_ATOMS: atom_id res chain seq x y z
N MET A 1 -31.20 -17.08 -4.40
CA MET A 1 -30.00 -16.80 -5.23
C MET A 1 -29.69 -15.32 -5.12
N GLY A 2 -28.43 -14.97 -4.85
CA GLY A 2 -27.92 -13.59 -4.90
C GLY A 2 -28.06 -12.79 -3.61
N THR A 3 -27.25 -13.08 -2.60
CA THR A 3 -26.94 -12.12 -1.52
C THR A 3 -26.33 -10.88 -2.16
N THR A 4 -27.01 -9.76 -2.09
CA THR A 4 -26.46 -8.44 -2.37
C THR A 4 -25.25 -8.26 -1.46
N ALA A 5 -24.04 -8.33 -2.04
CA ALA A 5 -22.84 -7.89 -1.36
C ALA A 5 -23.08 -6.42 -0.99
N SER A 6 -23.41 -6.20 0.29
CA SER A 6 -23.34 -4.89 0.89
C SER A 6 -21.88 -4.49 0.80
N ARG A 7 -21.51 -3.78 -0.26
CA ARG A 7 -20.18 -3.20 -0.48
C ARG A 7 -20.00 -2.15 0.59
N ASN A 8 -19.57 -2.59 1.76
CA ASN A 8 -19.19 -1.68 2.82
C ASN A 8 -17.98 -0.90 2.30
N PRO A 9 -17.99 0.45 2.38
CA PRO A 9 -16.89 1.27 1.90
C PRO A 9 -15.54 0.89 2.55
N ASP A 10 -15.59 0.36 3.77
CA ASP A 10 -14.46 -0.20 4.51
C ASP A 10 -13.76 -1.36 3.78
N ASP A 11 -14.54 -2.27 3.16
CA ASP A 11 -14.03 -3.45 2.46
C ASP A 11 -13.38 -3.08 1.12
N LEU A 12 -13.95 -2.08 0.44
CA LEU A 12 -13.40 -1.51 -0.79
C LEU A 12 -12.12 -0.72 -0.52
N MET A 13 -12.09 0.05 0.57
CA MET A 13 -10.89 0.78 1.00
C MET A 13 -9.73 -0.18 1.28
N GLY A 14 -9.99 -1.29 1.97
CA GLY A 14 -8.97 -2.31 2.25
C GLY A 14 -8.42 -2.95 0.96
N HIS A 15 -9.29 -3.22 -0.01
CA HIS A 15 -8.89 -3.81 -1.28
C HIS A 15 -8.05 -2.85 -2.14
N ASP A 16 -8.47 -1.59 -2.26
CA ASP A 16 -7.74 -0.59 -3.05
C ASP A 16 -6.40 -0.24 -2.40
N LEU A 17 -6.38 -0.12 -1.07
CA LEU A 17 -5.16 0.11 -0.31
C LEU A 17 -4.16 -1.03 -0.50
N ASN A 18 -4.60 -2.30 -0.50
CA ASN A 18 -3.71 -3.43 -0.72
C ASN A 18 -3.04 -3.38 -2.10
N ILE A 19 -3.81 -3.11 -3.14
CA ILE A 19 -3.28 -3.00 -4.51
C ILE A 19 -2.30 -1.83 -4.62
N LEU A 20 -2.60 -0.69 -4.01
CA LEU A 20 -1.68 0.45 -3.97
C LEU A 20 -0.39 0.12 -3.21
N LYS A 21 -0.45 -0.70 -2.16
CA LYS A 21 0.76 -1.20 -1.47
C LYS A 21 1.59 -2.10 -2.38
N GLU A 22 0.97 -3.01 -3.14
CA GLU A 22 1.67 -3.87 -4.09
C GLU A 22 2.39 -3.04 -5.19
N TYR A 23 1.71 -2.03 -5.73
CA TYR A 23 2.32 -1.09 -6.66
C TYR A 23 3.45 -0.28 -6.03
N ALA A 24 3.26 0.22 -4.81
CA ALA A 24 4.30 0.94 -4.08
C ALA A 24 5.52 0.05 -3.82
N GLU A 25 5.34 -1.21 -3.45
CA GLU A 25 6.42 -2.16 -3.22
C GLU A 25 7.22 -2.39 -4.50
N ARG A 26 6.54 -2.71 -5.61
CA ARG A 26 7.17 -2.92 -6.92
C ARG A 26 7.95 -1.69 -7.38
N VAL A 27 7.36 -0.50 -7.33
CA VAL A 27 8.00 0.71 -7.84
C VAL A 27 9.12 1.20 -6.92
N ILE A 28 8.90 1.19 -5.60
CA ILE A 28 9.78 1.88 -4.64
C ILE A 28 10.83 0.92 -4.06
N VAL A 29 10.48 -0.34 -3.80
CA VAL A 29 11.41 -1.34 -3.25
C VAL A 29 12.16 -2.04 -4.37
N HIS A 30 11.44 -2.49 -5.42
CA HIS A 30 12.05 -3.24 -6.52
C HIS A 30 12.54 -2.38 -7.69
N GLY A 31 12.10 -1.12 -7.78
CA GLY A 31 12.46 -0.22 -8.88
C GLY A 31 11.78 -0.59 -10.21
N ASP A 32 10.70 -1.37 -10.16
CA ASP A 32 9.92 -1.72 -11.35
C ASP A 32 9.18 -0.51 -11.92
N VAL A 33 8.93 -0.56 -13.23
CA VAL A 33 8.11 0.44 -13.93
C VAL A 33 6.74 -0.18 -14.19
N LEU A 34 5.70 0.52 -13.73
CA LEU A 34 4.31 0.16 -14.04
C LEU A 34 4.02 0.49 -15.51
N ASN A 35 3.29 -0.38 -16.18
CA ASN A 35 2.82 -0.12 -17.53
C ASN A 35 1.63 0.88 -17.53
N ASP A 36 1.25 1.39 -18.71
CA ASP A 36 0.19 2.41 -18.82
C ASP A 36 -1.16 1.99 -18.21
N THR A 37 -1.47 0.69 -18.22
CA THR A 37 -2.71 0.16 -17.61
C THR A 37 -2.61 0.11 -16.09
N GLU A 38 -1.45 -0.28 -15.57
CA GLU A 38 -1.16 -0.30 -14.14
C GLU A 38 -1.11 1.12 -13.56
N GLU A 39 -0.59 2.09 -14.32
CA GLU A 39 -0.60 3.51 -13.93
C GLU A 39 -2.02 4.09 -13.88
N ASP A 40 -2.88 3.76 -14.84
CA ASP A 40 -4.29 4.20 -14.86
C ASP A 40 -5.10 3.55 -13.72
N ASP A 41 -4.89 2.24 -13.46
CA ASP A 41 -5.48 1.56 -12.30
C ASP A 41 -4.96 2.18 -10.99
N ARG A 42 -3.65 2.42 -10.85
CA ARG A 42 -3.06 3.11 -9.69
C ARG A 42 -3.71 4.46 -9.46
N GLU A 43 -3.87 5.29 -10.49
CA GLU A 43 -4.50 6.61 -10.36
C GLU A 43 -5.96 6.50 -9.93
N THR A 44 -6.72 5.59 -10.55
CA THR A 44 -8.13 5.35 -10.22
C THR A 44 -8.30 4.92 -8.76
N ARG A 45 -7.47 3.99 -8.30
CA ARG A 45 -7.49 3.48 -6.92
C ARG A 45 -7.04 4.52 -5.92
N PHE A 46 -6.02 5.31 -6.25
CA PHE A 46 -5.57 6.41 -5.40
C PHE A 46 -6.66 7.47 -5.24
N ARG A 47 -7.40 7.79 -6.32
CA ARG A 47 -8.52 8.72 -6.27
C ARG A 47 -9.66 8.21 -5.40
N ASN A 48 -10.02 6.93 -5.52
CA ASN A 48 -11.04 6.33 -4.67
C ASN A 48 -10.60 6.31 -3.19
N PHE A 49 -9.34 5.95 -2.94
CA PHE A 49 -8.76 6.00 -1.61
C PHE A 49 -8.75 7.41 -1.01
N ALA A 50 -8.44 8.43 -1.80
CA ALA A 50 -8.46 9.82 -1.37
C ALA A 50 -9.89 10.34 -1.09
N GLU A 51 -10.88 9.98 -1.90
CA GLU A 51 -12.28 10.33 -1.69
C GLU A 51 -12.84 9.72 -0.39
N ILE A 52 -12.46 8.47 -0.13
CA ILE A 52 -12.78 7.80 1.13
C ILE A 52 -12.03 8.47 2.29
N GLY A 53 -10.74 8.77 2.12
CA GLY A 53 -9.93 9.46 3.12
C GLY A 53 -10.52 10.81 3.55
N ASP A 54 -10.98 11.61 2.59
CA ASP A 54 -11.67 12.88 2.85
C ASP A 54 -12.97 12.66 3.65
N SER A 55 -13.75 11.64 3.28
CA SER A 55 -14.97 11.24 3.99
C SER A 55 -14.72 10.86 5.46
N PHE A 56 -13.53 10.34 5.77
CA PHE A 56 -13.09 10.00 7.13
C PHE A 56 -12.24 11.08 7.80
N SER A 57 -12.11 12.26 7.18
CA SER A 57 -11.25 13.37 7.67
C SER A 57 -9.79 12.97 7.89
N LEU A 58 -9.31 12.00 7.12
CA LEU A 58 -7.91 11.59 7.14
C LEU A 58 -7.06 12.64 6.43
N THR A 59 -5.92 12.98 7.03
CA THR A 59 -4.99 13.89 6.37
C THR A 59 -4.22 13.16 5.29
N GLU A 60 -3.65 13.91 4.34
CA GLU A 60 -2.71 13.36 3.36
C GLU A 60 -1.57 12.57 4.03
N ARG A 61 -1.12 13.03 5.20
CA ARG A 61 -0.10 12.32 5.99
C ARG A 61 -0.60 10.96 6.49
N ASP A 62 -1.83 10.86 6.96
CA ASP A 62 -2.40 9.59 7.42
C ASP A 62 -2.56 8.62 6.26
N MET A 63 -3.06 9.11 5.13
CA MET A 63 -3.19 8.34 3.88
C MET A 63 -1.85 7.78 3.40
N VAL A 64 -0.81 8.62 3.35
CA VAL A 64 0.56 8.23 3.01
C VAL A 64 1.12 7.25 4.04
N SER A 65 0.91 7.50 5.34
CA SER A 65 1.39 6.59 6.39
C SER A 65 0.78 5.20 6.26
N MET A 66 -0.50 5.10 5.95
CA MET A 66 -1.17 3.81 5.70
C MET A 66 -0.64 3.11 4.46
N LEU A 67 -0.36 3.84 3.37
CA LEU A 67 0.22 3.29 2.14
C LEU A 67 1.63 2.71 2.36
N PHE A 68 2.45 3.38 3.16
CA PHE A 68 3.83 2.98 3.40
C PHE A 68 4.03 2.11 4.65
N GLU A 69 2.97 1.91 5.44
CA GLU A 69 3.00 1.01 6.58
C GLU A 69 3.26 -0.42 6.12
N GLY A 70 4.32 -1.03 6.63
CA GLY A 70 4.74 -2.37 6.23
C GLY A 70 5.83 -2.37 5.18
N LEU A 71 5.82 -1.40 4.25
CA LEU A 71 6.64 -1.41 3.04
C LEU A 71 8.14 -1.34 3.32
N PHE A 72 8.53 -0.53 4.31
CA PHE A 72 9.93 -0.29 4.68
C PHE A 72 10.36 -1.04 5.94
N HIS A 73 9.61 -2.06 6.38
CA HIS A 73 10.08 -2.92 7.46
C HIS A 73 11.30 -3.73 6.98
N GLN A 74 12.47 -3.10 7.07
CA GLN A 74 13.73 -3.80 7.25
C GLN A 74 13.49 -4.78 8.41
N GLY A 75 13.84 -6.05 8.17
CA GLY A 75 13.65 -7.14 9.12
C GLY A 75 14.13 -6.81 10.54
N PRO A 76 13.87 -7.67 11.52
CA PRO A 76 14.23 -7.38 12.91
C PRO A 76 15.67 -6.89 12.95
N LYS A 77 15.88 -5.65 13.44
CA LYS A 77 17.19 -5.15 13.86
C LYS A 77 17.62 -5.99 15.06
N CYS A 78 17.86 -7.28 14.87
CA CYS A 78 18.54 -8.08 15.87
C CYS A 78 19.95 -7.50 15.95
N TRP A 79 20.45 -7.36 17.16
CA TRP A 79 21.85 -7.06 17.41
C TRP A 79 22.64 -8.38 17.62
N CYS A 80 22.08 -9.48 17.10
CA CYS A 80 22.71 -10.78 17.14
C CYS A 80 23.90 -10.80 16.18
N ALA A 81 24.99 -11.47 16.61
CA ALA A 81 26.24 -11.49 15.86
C ALA A 81 26.06 -12.00 14.41
N GLU A 82 25.06 -12.85 14.18
CA GLU A 82 24.78 -13.46 12.87
C GLU A 82 24.20 -12.46 11.86
N CYS A 83 23.22 -11.62 12.21
CA CYS A 83 22.64 -10.67 11.25
C CYS A 83 23.53 -9.45 10.97
N ARG A 84 24.51 -9.17 11.84
CA ARG A 84 25.49 -8.10 11.60
C ARG A 84 26.42 -8.40 10.40
N THR A 85 26.56 -9.68 10.06
CA THR A 85 27.44 -10.14 8.97
C THR A 85 26.80 -10.04 7.59
N ASN A 86 25.47 -9.95 7.51
CA ASN A 86 24.72 -9.92 6.23
C ASN A 86 24.36 -8.50 5.75
N ASP A 87 24.75 -7.44 6.46
CA ASP A 87 24.49 -6.03 6.09
C ASP A 87 25.51 -5.48 5.08
N VAL A 88 26.45 -6.32 4.61
CA VAL A 88 27.50 -5.92 3.67
C VAL A 88 27.59 -6.94 2.54
N THR A 89 26.64 -6.94 1.60
CA THR A 89 26.91 -7.26 0.19
C THR A 89 25.88 -6.57 -0.68
#